data_AF-A0A935AHY0-F1
#
_entry.id   AF-A0A935AHY0-F1
#
_cell.length_a   1.000
_cell.length_b   1.000
_cell.length_c   1.000
_cell.angle_alpha   90.00
_cell.angle_beta   90.00
_cell.angle_gamma   90.00
#
_symmetry.space_group_name_H-M   'P 1'
#
loop_
_entity.id
_entity.type
_entity.pdbx_description
1 polymer ?
#
loop_
_entity_poly.entity_id
_entity_poly.type
_entity_poly.pdbx_seq_one_letter_code
_entity_poly.pdbx_strand_id
1 'polypeptide(L)'
;MVSLRTSTSVSSTVCTKAALLLNDGTVQMVSGFDCCDIDLNQTYFIVVEHRNHLITMSHVKVAITNNTISYDFTAQNSYRSLLGYGQKLINGKYVMYAGNGQQVISSSADTDINSNDSDLWRTQNGSNSSYYLNDFELNGDANVQDKNLWLLNNGVFSDVPR
;
A
#
# COMPACT_ATOMS: atom_id res chain seq x y z
N MET A 1 3.24 -4.10 -5.00
CA MET A 1 3.99 -5.29 -4.57
C MET A 1 3.36 -5.86 -3.31
N VAL A 2 3.56 -7.14 -3.05
CA VAL A 2 3.24 -7.78 -1.77
C VAL A 2 4.51 -8.44 -1.25
N SER A 3 4.75 -8.30 0.05
CA SER A 3 5.93 -8.87 0.72
C SER A 3 5.54 -9.65 1.97
N LEU A 4 6.35 -10.66 2.28
CA LEU A 4 6.29 -11.39 3.56
C LEU A 4 7.47 -10.99 4.44
N ARG A 5 7.19 -10.59 5.69
CA ARG A 5 8.23 -10.19 6.66
C ARG A 5 8.14 -11.00 7.95
N THR A 6 9.28 -11.42 8.50
CA THR A 6 9.33 -12.13 9.80
C THR A 6 9.30 -11.19 11.01
N SER A 7 9.45 -9.88 10.80
CA SER A 7 9.29 -8.83 11.81
C SER A 7 8.72 -7.56 11.16
N THR A 8 8.60 -6.47 11.92
CA THR A 8 8.18 -5.17 11.38
C THR A 8 9.27 -4.48 10.56
N SER A 9 10.54 -4.89 10.69
CA SER A 9 11.67 -4.31 9.95
C SER A 9 11.68 -4.70 8.47
N VAL A 10 12.05 -3.77 7.59
CA VAL A 10 12.28 -4.01 6.16
C VAL A 10 13.32 -5.11 5.92
N SER A 11 14.38 -5.15 6.74
CA SER A 11 15.46 -6.14 6.62
C SER A 11 15.01 -7.59 6.88
N SER A 12 13.81 -7.78 7.44
CA SER A 12 13.23 -9.11 7.68
C SER A 12 12.32 -9.60 6.56
N THR A 13 12.34 -8.90 5.41
CA THR A 13 11.62 -9.31 4.21
C THR A 13 12.21 -10.59 3.64
N VAL A 14 11.37 -11.61 3.52
CA VAL A 14 11.76 -12.93 3.00
C VAL A 14 11.55 -12.99 1.50
N CYS A 15 10.46 -12.39 1.00
CA CYS A 15 10.05 -12.48 -0.38
C CYS A 15 9.19 -11.27 -0.73
N THR A 16 9.35 -10.75 -1.94
CA THR A 16 8.54 -9.66 -2.50
C THR A 16 8.14 -10.01 -3.92
N LYS A 17 6.86 -9.86 -4.26
CA LYS A 17 6.35 -10.17 -5.59
C LYS A 17 5.23 -9.22 -6.00
N ALA A 18 5.09 -8.99 -7.30
CA ALA A 18 3.93 -8.30 -7.85
C ALA A 18 2.68 -9.21 -7.79
N ALA A 19 1.54 -8.61 -7.45
CA ALA A 19 0.24 -9.26 -7.47
C ALA A 19 -0.72 -8.48 -8.37
N LEU A 20 -1.76 -9.15 -8.84
CA LEU A 20 -2.89 -8.48 -9.47
C LEU A 20 -3.87 -8.03 -8.39
N LEU A 21 -4.35 -6.78 -8.51
CA LEU A 21 -5.51 -6.30 -7.77
C LEU A 21 -6.74 -6.45 -8.66
N LEU A 22 -7.70 -7.24 -8.21
CA LEU A 22 -8.97 -7.48 -8.89
C LEU A 22 -9.98 -6.36 -8.56
N ASN A 23 -11.06 -6.29 -9.34
CA ASN A 23 -12.09 -5.25 -9.20
C ASN A 23 -12.91 -5.36 -7.90
N ASP A 24 -12.88 -6.51 -7.24
CA ASP A 24 -13.51 -6.76 -5.95
C ASP A 24 -12.59 -6.42 -4.75
N GLY A 25 -11.36 -5.97 -5.03
CA GLY A 25 -10.34 -5.66 -4.04
C GLY A 25 -9.44 -6.85 -3.66
N THR A 26 -9.67 -8.03 -4.24
CA THR A 26 -8.82 -9.20 -3.99
C THR A 26 -7.45 -8.99 -4.60
N VAL A 27 -6.40 -9.23 -3.80
CA VAL A 27 -5.01 -9.23 -4.26
C VAL A 27 -4.59 -10.67 -4.53
N GLN A 28 -4.38 -11.02 -5.80
CA GLN A 28 -4.08 -12.38 -6.22
C GLN A 28 -2.67 -12.51 -6.82
N MET A 29 -1.95 -13.53 -6.37
CA MET A 29 -0.69 -13.97 -6.96
C MET A 29 -0.96 -15.00 -8.07
N VAL A 30 -0.80 -14.62 -9.33
CA VAL A 30 -1.13 -15.47 -10.49
C VAL A 30 -0.28 -16.74 -10.55
N SER A 31 1.02 -16.63 -10.26
CA SER A 31 1.97 -17.75 -10.24
C SER A 31 2.34 -18.20 -8.82
N GLY A 32 1.47 -17.94 -7.83
CA GLY A 32 1.79 -18.22 -6.42
C GLY A 32 2.95 -17.37 -5.90
N PHE A 33 3.50 -17.73 -4.73
CA PHE A 33 4.58 -17.00 -4.06
C PHE A 33 5.90 -17.79 -4.12
N ASP A 34 6.40 -18.02 -5.33
CA ASP A 34 7.58 -18.83 -5.65
C ASP A 34 8.90 -18.03 -5.69
N CYS A 35 8.93 -16.78 -5.21
CA CYS A 35 10.13 -15.95 -5.26
C CYS A 35 11.25 -16.40 -4.30
N CYS A 36 10.97 -17.31 -3.35
CA CYS A 36 11.94 -17.83 -2.38
C CYS A 36 11.45 -19.10 -1.68
N ASP A 37 12.31 -19.70 -0.87
CA ASP A 37 11.97 -20.79 0.05
C ASP A 37 11.27 -20.24 1.31
N ILE A 38 9.93 -20.26 1.30
CA ILE A 38 9.11 -19.84 2.45
C ILE A 38 8.98 -21.01 3.44
N ASP A 39 9.29 -20.75 4.71
CA ASP A 39 9.06 -21.70 5.80
C ASP A 39 7.56 -21.74 6.15
N LEU A 40 6.91 -22.85 5.77
CA LEU A 40 5.48 -23.05 5.98
C LEU A 40 5.09 -23.17 7.47
N ASN A 41 6.04 -23.39 8.37
CA ASN A 41 5.79 -23.47 9.82
C ASN A 41 5.93 -22.11 10.53
N GLN A 42 6.31 -21.06 9.80
CA GLN A 42 6.41 -19.71 10.34
C GLN A 42 5.15 -18.88 10.12
N THR A 43 5.10 -17.75 10.82
CA THR A 43 4.09 -16.71 10.64
C THR A 43 4.74 -15.45 10.13
N TYR A 44 4.06 -14.74 9.23
CA TYR A 44 4.60 -13.60 8.52
C TYR A 44 3.67 -12.40 8.61
N PHE A 45 4.24 -11.21 8.68
CA PHE A 45 3.50 -10.01 8.29
C PHE A 45 3.33 -9.99 6.78
N ILE A 46 2.13 -9.65 6.32
CA ILE A 46 1.85 -9.41 4.91
C ILE A 46 1.89 -7.90 4.69
N VAL A 47 2.74 -7.44 3.79
CA VAL A 47 2.90 -6.03 3.45
C VAL A 47 2.40 -5.81 2.04
N VAL A 48 1.59 -4.78 1.82
CA VAL A 48 1.07 -4.39 0.51
C VAL A 48 1.53 -2.97 0.20
N GLU A 49 2.25 -2.84 -0.91
CA GLU A 49 2.73 -1.58 -1.46
C GLU A 49 2.00 -1.31 -2.76
N HIS A 50 1.39 -0.13 -2.86
CA HIS A 50 0.75 0.33 -4.08
C HIS A 50 1.53 1.53 -4.65
N ARG A 51 1.40 1.78 -5.95
CA ARG A 51 2.22 2.77 -6.67
C ARG A 51 2.02 4.21 -6.22
N ASN A 52 0.91 4.52 -5.56
CA ASN A 52 0.57 5.88 -5.16
C ASN A 52 -0.37 5.99 -3.95
N HIS A 53 -0.39 4.92 -3.14
CA HIS A 53 -1.11 4.88 -1.87
C HIS A 53 -0.14 4.50 -0.76
N LEU A 54 -0.43 4.90 0.47
CA LEU A 54 0.39 4.55 1.62
C LEU A 54 0.45 3.03 1.82
N ILE A 55 1.66 2.55 2.02
CA ILE A 55 1.99 1.17 2.37
C ILE A 55 1.18 0.69 3.58
N THR A 56 0.67 -0.54 3.51
CA THR A 56 -0.08 -1.19 4.60
C THR A 56 0.54 -2.54 4.96
N MET A 57 0.43 -2.94 6.22
CA MET A 57 0.96 -4.20 6.74
C MET A 57 -0.06 -4.84 7.67
N SER A 58 -0.23 -6.17 7.61
CA SER A 58 -1.12 -6.89 8.51
C SER A 58 -0.82 -6.52 9.97
N HIS A 59 -1.86 -6.32 10.78
CA HIS A 59 -1.68 -5.86 12.16
C HIS A 59 -0.93 -6.88 13.05
N VAL A 60 -0.95 -8.15 12.64
CA VAL A 60 -0.26 -9.27 13.28
C VAL A 60 0.37 -10.15 12.22
N LYS A 61 1.24 -11.06 12.68
CA LYS A 61 1.73 -12.14 11.83
C LYS A 61 0.61 -13.14 11.55
N VAL A 62 0.59 -13.64 10.32
CA VAL A 62 -0.40 -14.59 9.81
C VAL A 62 0.30 -15.92 9.54
N ALA A 63 -0.32 -17.02 9.95
CA ALA A 63 0.19 -18.36 9.69
C ALA A 63 -0.15 -18.81 8.26
N ILE A 64 0.71 -19.67 7.71
CA ILE A 64 0.44 -20.34 6.45
C ILE A 64 -0.38 -21.59 6.76
N THR A 65 -1.52 -21.75 6.08
CA THR A 65 -2.41 -22.90 6.24
C THR A 65 -2.78 -23.45 4.87
N ASN A 66 -2.67 -24.77 4.67
CA ASN A 66 -2.91 -25.41 3.36
C ASN A 66 -2.16 -24.69 2.21
N ASN A 67 -0.88 -24.42 2.42
CA ASN A 67 0.00 -23.71 1.47
C ASN A 67 -0.50 -22.31 1.06
N THR A 68 -1.39 -21.71 1.84
CA THR A 68 -1.98 -20.39 1.56
C THR A 68 -1.81 -19.49 2.78
N ILE A 69 -1.43 -18.25 2.53
CA ILE A 69 -1.46 -17.17 3.50
C ILE A 69 -2.52 -16.16 3.05
N SER A 70 -3.45 -15.82 3.94
CA SER A 70 -4.58 -14.94 3.61
C SER A 70 -4.85 -13.99 4.77
N TYR A 71 -5.15 -12.73 4.43
CA TYR A 71 -5.47 -11.69 5.39
C TYR A 71 -6.42 -10.68 4.75
N ASP A 72 -7.51 -10.37 5.46
CA ASP A 72 -8.49 -9.37 5.03
C ASP A 72 -8.13 -8.00 5.63
N PHE A 73 -7.57 -7.13 4.78
CA PHE A 73 -7.25 -5.75 5.14
C PHE A 73 -8.48 -4.85 5.30
N THR A 74 -9.68 -5.31 4.96
CA THR A 74 -10.91 -4.50 5.04
C THR A 74 -11.62 -4.65 6.39
N ALA A 75 -11.38 -5.74 7.11
CA ALA A 75 -12.09 -6.11 8.34
C ALA A 75 -11.67 -5.29 9.56
N GLN A 76 -10.41 -4.85 9.62
CA GLN A 76 -9.88 -4.06 10.72
C GLN A 76 -8.67 -3.22 10.30
N ASN A 77 -8.30 -2.27 11.16
CA ASN A 77 -7.15 -1.41 10.91
C ASN A 77 -5.86 -2.24 10.79
N SER A 78 -4.98 -1.82 9.90
CA SER A 78 -3.66 -2.43 9.72
C SER A 78 -2.70 -2.06 10.84
N TYR A 79 -1.48 -2.58 10.75
CA TYR A 79 -0.38 -2.24 11.64
C TYR A 79 -0.22 -0.72 11.81
N ARG A 80 0.03 -0.32 13.05
CA ARG A 80 0.42 1.03 13.49
C ARG A 80 1.46 0.88 14.60
N SER A 81 2.40 1.80 14.67
CA SER A 81 3.42 1.79 15.72
C SER A 81 3.04 2.78 16.83
N LEU A 82 3.27 4.08 16.60
CA LEU A 82 3.11 5.11 17.64
C LEU A 82 2.19 6.24 17.17
N LEU A 83 2.52 6.87 16.05
CA LEU A 83 1.86 8.11 15.60
C LEU A 83 1.23 7.96 14.21
N GLY A 84 1.76 7.08 13.37
CA GLY A 84 1.29 6.89 12.02
C GLY A 84 -0.09 6.22 11.95
N TYR A 85 -0.59 6.18 10.72
CA TYR A 85 -1.88 5.66 10.36
C TYR A 85 -1.70 4.30 9.69
N GLY A 86 -2.67 3.41 9.92
CA GLY A 86 -2.69 2.10 9.26
C GLY A 86 -3.45 2.20 7.95
N GLN A 87 -4.77 2.25 8.06
CA GLN A 87 -5.70 2.39 6.95
C GLN A 87 -6.78 3.43 7.26
N LYS A 88 -7.49 3.88 6.22
CA LYS A 88 -8.63 4.78 6.30
C LYS A 88 -9.92 3.98 6.43
N LEU A 89 -10.79 4.33 7.37
CA LEU A 89 -12.10 3.70 7.49
C LEU A 89 -13.13 4.47 6.64
N ILE A 90 -13.75 3.78 5.68
CA ILE A 90 -14.82 4.33 4.83
C ILE A 90 -15.97 3.33 4.81
N ASN A 91 -17.17 3.76 5.21
CA ASN A 91 -18.39 2.94 5.18
C ASN A 91 -18.22 1.54 5.80
N GLY A 92 -17.49 1.46 6.93
CA GLY A 92 -17.26 0.20 7.64
C GLY A 92 -16.16 -0.70 7.07
N LYS A 93 -15.46 -0.28 6.00
CA LYS A 93 -14.31 -1.01 5.45
C LYS A 93 -13.04 -0.18 5.56
N TYR A 94 -11.93 -0.85 5.88
CA TYR A 94 -10.61 -0.25 5.84
C TYR A 94 -10.04 -0.27 4.41
N VAL A 95 -9.51 0.87 3.99
CA VAL A 95 -8.92 1.10 2.66
C VAL A 95 -7.56 1.79 2.80
N MET A 96 -6.71 1.66 1.78
CA MET A 96 -5.42 2.37 1.76
C MET A 96 -5.64 3.88 1.55
N TYR A 97 -4.77 4.72 2.12
CA TYR A 97 -4.79 6.16 1.85
C TYR A 97 -4.18 6.45 0.48
N ALA A 98 -4.96 7.01 -0.44
CA ALA A 98 -4.48 7.53 -1.72
C ALA A 98 -3.75 8.87 -1.55
N GLY A 99 -2.87 9.23 -2.49
CA GLY A 99 -2.28 10.57 -2.57
C GLY A 99 -0.78 10.65 -2.27
N ASN A 100 -0.10 9.52 -2.07
CA ASN A 100 1.36 9.49 -1.98
C ASN A 100 1.95 9.24 -3.37
N GLY A 101 2.09 10.30 -4.16
CA GLY A 101 2.67 10.22 -5.51
C GLY A 101 4.20 10.26 -5.51
N GLN A 102 4.83 10.81 -4.47
CA GLN A 102 6.27 10.93 -4.37
C GLN A 102 6.90 9.67 -3.78
N GLN A 103 7.02 8.64 -4.61
CA GLN A 103 7.52 7.32 -4.19
C GLN A 103 9.06 7.19 -4.11
N VAL A 104 9.79 8.30 -3.95
CA VAL A 104 11.26 8.24 -3.82
C VAL A 104 11.60 7.66 -2.45
N ILE A 105 12.48 6.66 -2.41
CA ILE A 105 12.98 6.06 -1.16
C ILE A 105 13.92 7.05 -0.49
N SER A 106 13.36 8.01 0.23
CA SER A 106 14.09 9.07 0.94
C SER A 106 13.27 9.56 2.12
N SER A 107 13.88 9.56 3.31
CA SER A 107 13.38 10.13 4.58
C SER A 107 11.96 9.71 5.01
N SER A 108 10.93 10.10 4.26
CA SER A 108 9.51 9.77 4.48
C SER A 108 8.65 9.82 3.21
N ALA A 109 9.18 10.23 2.06
CA ALA A 109 8.37 10.55 0.88
C ALA A 109 7.49 9.36 0.43
N ASP A 110 8.03 8.16 0.52
CA ASP A 110 7.38 6.90 0.18
C ASP A 110 6.38 6.39 1.25
N THR A 111 6.28 7.10 2.38
CA THR A 111 5.46 6.75 3.55
C THR A 111 4.63 7.91 4.11
N ASP A 112 4.65 9.10 3.52
CA ASP A 112 3.83 10.25 3.90
C ASP A 112 3.02 10.85 2.75
N ILE A 113 2.00 11.66 3.05
CA ILE A 113 1.24 12.44 2.08
C ILE A 113 1.38 13.90 2.48
N ASN A 114 2.08 14.68 1.67
CA ASN A 114 2.39 16.07 1.97
C ASN A 114 2.38 16.95 0.71
N SER A 115 2.85 18.20 0.82
CA SER A 115 2.86 19.17 -0.27
C SER A 115 3.67 18.72 -1.50
N ASN A 116 4.70 17.89 -1.31
CA ASN A 116 5.54 17.42 -2.41
C ASN A 116 4.73 16.52 -3.37
N ASP A 117 3.84 15.67 -2.85
CA ASP A 117 2.91 14.89 -3.69
C ASP A 117 2.01 15.80 -4.53
N SER A 118 1.51 16.89 -3.92
CA SER A 118 0.70 17.85 -4.65
C SER A 118 1.49 18.62 -5.70
N ASP A 119 2.76 18.91 -5.47
CA ASP A 119 3.59 19.63 -6.44
C ASP A 119 3.88 18.72 -7.65
N LEU A 120 4.11 17.42 -7.43
CA LEU A 120 4.21 16.44 -8.51
C LEU A 120 2.90 16.29 -9.29
N TRP A 121 1.77 16.14 -8.60
CA TRP A 121 0.45 16.10 -9.26
C TRP A 121 0.21 17.34 -10.14
N ARG A 122 0.60 18.54 -9.68
CA ARG A 122 0.42 19.79 -10.43
C ARG A 122 1.14 19.78 -11.78
N THR A 123 2.25 19.06 -11.91
CA THR A 123 2.96 18.91 -13.19
C THR A 123 2.20 18.04 -14.20
N GLN A 124 1.26 17.23 -13.73
CA GLN A 124 0.45 16.31 -14.53
C GLN A 124 -1.02 16.74 -14.65
N ASN A 125 -1.46 17.76 -13.89
CA ASN A 125 -2.85 18.22 -13.88
C ASN A 125 -3.36 18.57 -15.29
N GLY A 126 -4.46 17.94 -15.70
CA GLY A 126 -5.08 18.05 -17.02
C GLY A 126 -4.61 16.98 -18.02
N SER A 127 -3.62 16.17 -17.68
CA SER A 127 -3.19 15.03 -18.48
C SER A 127 -4.20 13.88 -18.36
N ASN A 128 -4.43 13.15 -19.45
CA ASN A 128 -5.49 12.15 -19.55
C ASN A 128 -5.12 11.00 -20.48
N SER A 129 -5.94 9.94 -20.46
CA SER A 129 -5.81 8.77 -21.35
C SER A 129 -4.45 8.06 -21.27
N SER A 130 -3.83 8.02 -20.09
CA SER A 130 -2.53 7.36 -19.92
C SER A 130 -2.33 6.84 -18.51
N TYR A 131 -1.17 6.24 -18.28
CA TYR A 131 -0.76 5.75 -16.98
C TYR A 131 0.05 6.82 -16.24
N TYR A 132 -0.60 7.54 -15.32
CA TYR A 132 0.07 8.56 -14.49
C TYR A 132 0.33 8.04 -13.08
N LEU A 133 1.45 8.46 -12.49
CA LEU A 133 1.77 8.12 -11.10
C LEU A 133 0.89 8.91 -10.12
N ASN A 134 0.60 10.18 -10.45
CA ASN A 134 -0.21 11.07 -9.61
C ASN A 134 -1.71 11.04 -9.93
N ASP A 135 -2.16 10.11 -10.77
CA ASP A 135 -3.57 9.71 -10.88
C ASP A 135 -3.87 8.79 -9.69
N PHE A 136 -4.37 9.38 -8.62
CA PHE A 136 -4.57 8.77 -7.31
C PHE A 136 -5.83 7.91 -7.24
N GLU A 137 -6.79 8.07 -8.15
CA GLU A 137 -7.94 7.17 -8.27
C GLU A 137 -7.82 6.13 -9.40
N LEU A 138 -6.71 6.17 -10.16
CA LEU A 138 -6.33 5.21 -11.19
C LEU A 138 -7.31 5.16 -12.38
N ASN A 139 -7.96 6.27 -12.70
CA ASN A 139 -8.96 6.34 -13.77
C ASN A 139 -8.37 6.69 -15.15
N GLY A 140 -7.06 6.96 -15.23
CA GLY A 140 -6.34 7.34 -16.44
C GLY A 140 -6.15 8.85 -16.62
N ASP A 141 -6.74 9.67 -15.74
CA ASP A 141 -6.77 11.13 -15.83
C ASP A 141 -6.22 11.78 -14.56
N ALA A 142 -5.12 12.51 -14.68
CA ALA A 142 -4.57 13.29 -13.56
C ALA A 142 -5.28 14.65 -13.49
N ASN A 143 -6.28 14.81 -12.61
CA ASN A 143 -7.14 15.99 -12.56
C ASN A 143 -7.57 16.37 -11.13
N VAL A 144 -8.52 17.32 -11.01
CA VAL A 144 -8.99 17.86 -9.71
C VAL A 144 -9.57 16.80 -8.77
N GLN A 145 -10.05 15.67 -9.29
CA GLN A 145 -10.54 14.54 -8.49
C GLN A 145 -9.41 13.93 -7.64
N ASP A 146 -8.22 13.74 -8.21
CA ASP A 146 -7.03 13.33 -7.46
C ASP A 146 -6.64 14.38 -6.40
N LYS A 147 -6.74 15.67 -6.76
CA LYS A 147 -6.45 16.75 -5.83
C LYS A 147 -7.37 16.72 -4.62
N ASN A 148 -8.65 16.37 -4.80
CA ASN A 148 -9.59 16.20 -3.70
C ASN A 148 -9.20 15.02 -2.80
N LEU A 149 -8.75 13.89 -3.37
CA LEU A 149 -8.23 12.76 -2.59
C LEU A 149 -7.00 13.15 -1.77
N TRP A 150 -6.05 13.86 -2.38
CA TRP A 150 -4.88 14.39 -1.69
C TRP A 150 -5.29 15.36 -0.57
N LEU A 151 -6.21 16.30 -0.81
CA LEU A 151 -6.67 17.26 0.22
C LEU A 151 -7.26 16.56 1.45
N LEU A 152 -7.97 15.45 1.26
CA LEU A 152 -8.55 14.66 2.35
C LEU A 152 -7.52 13.87 3.16
N ASN A 153 -6.35 13.59 2.58
CA ASN A 153 -5.33 12.71 3.17
C ASN A 153 -4.01 13.44 3.47
N ASN A 154 -3.89 14.73 3.15
CA ASN A 154 -2.70 15.53 3.42
C ASN A 154 -2.37 15.56 4.93
N GLY A 155 -1.12 15.27 5.26
CA GLY A 155 -0.64 15.12 6.64
C GLY A 155 -0.74 13.70 7.20
N VAL A 156 -1.27 12.74 6.46
CA VAL A 156 -1.30 11.32 6.84
C VAL A 156 0.04 10.67 6.47
N PHE A 157 0.54 9.79 7.34
CA PHE A 157 1.75 9.00 7.10
C PHE A 157 1.62 7.59 7.68
N SER A 158 2.41 6.65 7.18
CA SER A 158 2.44 5.25 7.63
C SER A 158 3.61 4.99 8.56
N ASP A 159 3.37 4.20 9.61
CA ASP A 159 4.43 3.68 10.49
C ASP A 159 5.05 2.39 9.97
N VAL A 160 4.58 1.87 8.83
CA VAL A 160 5.15 0.65 8.23
C VAL A 160 6.48 1.01 7.60
N PRO A 161 7.61 0.42 8.07
CA PRO A 161 8.91 0.70 7.48
C PRO A 161 8.96 0.26 6.02
N ARG A 162 9.60 1.06 5.17
CA ARG A 162 9.79 0.76 3.76
C ARG A 162 11.24 0.99 3.35
#